data_AF-A0A353FBP7-F1
#
_entry.id   AF-A0A353FBP7-F1
#
_cell.length_a   1.000
_cell.length_b   1.000
_cell.length_c   1.000
_cell.angle_alpha   90.00
_cell.angle_beta   90.00
_cell.angle_gamma   90.00
#
_symmetry.space_group_name_H-M   'P 1'
#
loop_
_entity.id
_entity.type
_entity.pdbx_description
1 polymer ?
#
loop_
_entity_poly.entity_id
_entity_poly.type
_entity_poly.pdbx_seq_one_letter_code
_entity_poly.pdbx_strand_id
1 'polypeptide(L)' 'VILGKGLPLFKNLQERINLRLQGTKTFSSGSMLLYYARQKDT' A
#
# COMPACT_ATOMS: atom_id res chain seq x y z
N VAL A 1 1.75 8.97 -9.88
CA VAL A 1 1.72 8.47 -11.27
C VAL A 1 0.38 7.81 -11.50
N ILE A 2 -0.34 8.15 -12.57
CA ILE A 2 -1.59 7.50 -12.98
C ILE A 2 -1.29 6.80 -14.30
N LEU A 3 -1.38 5.47 -14.34
CA LEU A 3 -0.86 4.66 -15.45
C LEU A 3 -1.87 4.41 -16.59
N GLY A 4 -3.18 4.55 -16.34
CA GLY A 4 -4.24 4.32 -17.33
C GLY A 4 -4.52 2.85 -17.67
N LYS A 5 -3.49 2.01 -17.81
CA LYS A 5 -3.55 0.54 -17.99
C LYS A 5 -2.34 -0.14 -17.33
N GLY A 6 -2.48 -1.40 -16.89
CA GLY A 6 -1.38 -2.15 -16.28
C GLY A 6 -1.83 -3.46 -15.64
N LEU A 7 -0.88 -4.21 -15.07
CA LEU A 7 -1.17 -5.38 -14.27
C LEU A 7 -1.63 -4.94 -12.87
N PRO A 8 -2.78 -5.41 -12.36
CA PRO A 8 -3.22 -5.06 -11.01
C PRO A 8 -2.28 -5.69 -9.98
N LEU A 9 -1.98 -4.93 -8.92
CA LEU A 9 -1.11 -5.38 -7.82
C LEU A 9 -1.66 -6.63 -7.12
N PHE A 10 -2.99 -6.71 -7.00
CA PHE A 10 -3.72 -7.85 -6.47
C PHE A 10 -4.80 -8.26 -7.47
N LYS A 11 -4.95 -9.55 -7.72
CA LYS A 11 -5.95 -10.07 -8.68
C LYS A 11 -7.25 -10.50 -8.01
N ASN A 12 -7.17 -11.11 -6.82
CA ASN A 12 -8.28 -11.83 -6.19
C ASN A 12 -8.41 -11.50 -4.69
N LEU A 13 -8.44 -10.22 -4.33
CA LEU A 13 -8.67 -9.83 -2.94
C LEU A 13 -10.17 -9.89 -2.62
N GLN A 14 -10.62 -10.96 -1.96
CA GLN A 14 -12.04 -11.19 -1.67
C GLN A 14 -12.51 -10.44 -0.41
N GLU A 15 -11.59 -10.21 0.54
CA GLU A 15 -11.88 -9.56 1.81
C GLU A 15 -10.93 -8.39 2.06
N ARG A 16 -11.44 -7.36 2.75
CA ARG A 16 -10.65 -6.18 3.13
C ARG A 16 -9.57 -6.58 4.13
N ILE A 17 -8.30 -6.31 3.81
CA ILE A 17 -7.20 -6.44 4.76
C ILE A 17 -6.98 -5.09 5.45
N ASN A 18 -7.27 -5.02 6.75
CA ASN A 18 -6.97 -3.84 7.54
C ASN A 18 -5.47 -3.74 7.82
N LEU A 19 -4.87 -2.62 7.41
CA LEU A 19 -3.45 -2.33 7.57
C LEU A 19 -3.27 -1.07 8.41
N ARG A 20 -2.31 -1.10 9.33
CA ARG A 20 -1.90 0.04 10.14
C ARG A 20 -0.58 0.58 9.61
N LEU A 21 -0.54 1.86 9.24
CA LEU A 21 0.70 2.54 8.84
C LEU A 21 1.67 2.57 10.02
N GLN A 22 2.88 2.03 9.83
CA GLN A 22 3.95 2.04 10.83
C GLN A 22 4.95 3.18 10.59
N GLY A 23 5.05 3.66 9.36
CA GLY A 23 5.97 4.74 9.01
C GLY A 23 5.96 5.07 7.53
N THR A 24 6.63 6.16 7.19
CA THR A 24 6.80 6.62 5.82
C THR A 24 8.24 7.06 5.58
N LYS A 25 8.69 6.99 4.33
CA LYS A 25 9.95 7.59 3.88
C LYS A 25 9.74 8.27 2.53
N THR A 26 10.02 9.56 2.48
CA THR A 26 9.97 10.36 1.25
C THR A 26 11.35 10.40 0.61
N PHE A 27 11.41 10.27 -0.71
CA PHE A 27 12.63 10.45 -1.49
C PHE A 27 12.59 11.78 -2.23
N SER A 28 13.74 12.40 -2.48
CA SER A 28 13.84 13.68 -3.18
C SER A 28 13.30 13.63 -4.62
N SER A 29 13.21 12.42 -5.21
CA SER A 29 12.58 12.18 -6.51
C SER A 29 11.04 12.27 -6.51
N GLY A 30 10.42 12.48 -5.34
CA GLY A 30 8.96 12.51 -5.17
C GLY A 30 8.33 11.13 -4.93
N SER A 31 9.12 10.05 -4.97
CA SER A 31 8.67 8.73 -4.55
C SER A 31 8.47 8.65 -3.04
N MET A 32 7.54 7.80 -2.59
CA MET A 32 7.30 7.52 -1.18
C MET A 32 7.27 6.01 -0.92
N LEU A 33 7.91 5.61 0.18
CA LEU A 33 7.81 4.27 0.75
C LEU A 33 6.90 4.30 1.98
N LEU A 34 5.94 3.37 2.03
CA LEU A 34 4.97 3.25 3.11
C LEU A 34 5.14 1.88 3.77
N TYR A 35 5.38 1.86 5.08
CA TYR A 35 5.54 0.64 5.86
C TYR A 35 4.23 0.31 6.57
N TYR A 36 3.64 -0.85 6.29
CA TYR A 36 2.38 -1.28 6.88
C TYR A 36 2.55 -2.57 7.68
N ALA A 37 1.81 -2.68 8.76
CA ALA A 37 1.58 -3.93 9.49
C ALA A 37 0.10 -4.31 9.42
N ARG A 38 -0.22 -5.60 9.49
CA ARG A 38 -1.62 -6.03 9.61
C ARG A 38 -2.19 -5.50 10.92
N GLN A 39 -3.33 -4.82 10.84
CA GLN A 39 -4.06 -4.40 12.04
C GLN A 39 -4.61 -5.66 12.71
N LYS A 40 -4.30 -5.84 13.99
CA LYS A 40 -4.93 -6.89 14.80
C LYS A 40 -6.26 -6.35 15.29
N ASP A 41 -7.32 -7.12 15.11
CA ASP A 41 -8.59 -6.84 15.76
C ASP A 41 -8.41 -7.16 17.24
N THR A 42 -8.42 -6.11 18.07
CA THR A 42 -8.31 -6.19 19.54
C THR A 42 -9.63 -5.79 20.14
#